data_AF-A0A8T7AK01-F1
#
_entry.id   AF-A0A8T7AK01-F1
#
_cell.length_a   1.000
_cell.length_b   1.000
_cell.length_c   1.000
_cell.angle_alpha   90.00
_cell.angle_beta   90.00
_cell.angle_gamma   90.00
#
_symmetry.space_group_name_H-M   'P 1'
#
loop_
_entity.id
_entity.type
_entity.pdbx_description
1 polymer ?
#
loop_
_entity_poly.entity_id
_entity_poly.type
_entity_poly.pdbx_seq_one_letter_code
_entity_poly.pdbx_strand_id
1 'polypeptide(L)'
;MILKKQLKALVVGISAMTTVACTSVPKDGGVSGVEEIYSERLEGEFRLPRPGESLPMSTADVSTLLQNPLSLKDAERVSVESNPIVKVKLANVGIAEADYAQAGRMENPGLSYERFSAEDNSTSLLFDIGGLVLMPLKRKMEARRLESARYKAAMDVLEHVASTRKAWINAVAEKQQTALLER
;
A
#
# COMPACT_ATOMS: atom_id res chain seq x y z
N MET A 1 -24.06 -34.27 -34.47
CA MET A 1 -24.39 -32.89 -34.02
C MET A 1 -24.09 -32.64 -32.53
N ILE A 2 -24.25 -33.64 -31.66
CA ILE A 2 -23.99 -33.57 -30.22
C ILE A 2 -22.49 -33.36 -29.89
N LEU A 3 -21.58 -34.01 -30.62
CA LEU A 3 -20.12 -33.89 -30.40
C LEU A 3 -19.58 -32.47 -30.64
N LYS A 4 -20.11 -31.76 -31.66
CA LYS A 4 -19.74 -30.36 -31.95
C LYS A 4 -20.24 -29.38 -30.88
N LYS A 5 -21.33 -29.72 -30.17
CA LYS A 5 -21.92 -28.89 -29.11
C LYS A 5 -21.10 -29.02 -27.81
N GLN A 6 -20.64 -30.24 -27.51
CA GLN A 6 -19.73 -30.52 -26.39
C GLN A 6 -18.34 -29.89 -26.60
N LEU A 7 -17.80 -29.92 -27.82
CA LEU A 7 -16.50 -29.31 -28.13
C LEU A 7 -16.52 -27.78 -28.00
N LYS A 8 -17.62 -27.12 -28.40
CA LYS A 8 -17.79 -25.67 -28.21
C LYS A 8 -17.95 -25.30 -26.73
N ALA A 9 -18.66 -26.11 -25.95
CA ALA A 9 -18.80 -25.90 -24.50
C ALA A 9 -17.45 -26.05 -23.78
N LEU A 10 -16.61 -27.00 -24.20
CA LEU A 10 -15.28 -27.22 -23.64
C LEU A 10 -14.32 -26.05 -23.95
N VAL A 11 -14.34 -25.51 -25.18
CA VAL A 11 -13.51 -24.35 -25.57
C VAL A 11 -13.92 -23.07 -24.84
N VAL A 12 -15.23 -22.86 -24.64
CA VAL A 12 -15.74 -21.71 -23.85
C VAL A 12 -15.39 -21.86 -22.37
N GLY A 13 -15.47 -23.08 -21.83
CA GLY A 13 -15.08 -23.37 -20.44
C GLY A 13 -13.59 -23.12 -20.16
N ILE A 14 -12.71 -23.50 -21.10
CA ILE A 14 -11.25 -23.28 -20.98
C ILE A 14 -10.91 -21.78 -21.08
N SER A 15 -11.55 -21.03 -21.99
CA SER A 15 -11.34 -19.58 -22.10
C SER A 15 -11.72 -18.83 -20.80
N ALA A 16 -12.82 -19.23 -20.15
CA ALA A 16 -13.26 -18.65 -18.88
C ALA A 16 -12.32 -18.94 -17.69
N MET A 17 -11.51 -20.00 -17.75
CA MET A 17 -10.53 -20.31 -16.69
C MET A 17 -9.21 -19.53 -16.84
N THR A 18 -8.87 -19.04 -18.04
CA THR A 18 -7.60 -18.31 -18.25
C THR A 18 -7.61 -16.86 -17.75
N THR A 19 -8.79 -16.29 -17.47
CA THR A 19 -8.90 -14.91 -16.95
C THR A 19 -8.59 -14.78 -15.45
N VAL A 20 -8.29 -15.88 -14.75
CA VAL A 20 -7.98 -15.88 -13.29
C VAL A 20 -6.46 -15.77 -13.02
N ALA A 21 -5.61 -15.72 -14.05
CA ALA A 21 -4.15 -15.73 -13.90
C ALA A 21 -3.50 -14.35 -13.64
N CYS A 22 -4.27 -13.28 -13.45
CA CYS A 22 -3.71 -11.99 -13.05
C CYS A 22 -3.31 -12.04 -11.56
N THR A 23 -2.05 -12.35 -11.29
CA THR A 23 -1.45 -12.13 -9.96
C THR A 23 -1.67 -10.65 -9.63
N SER A 24 -2.39 -10.36 -8.55
CA SER A 24 -2.74 -8.98 -8.21
C SER A 24 -1.86 -8.50 -7.07
N VAL A 25 -1.41 -7.25 -7.18
CA VAL A 25 -0.83 -6.52 -6.05
C VAL A 25 -1.94 -6.32 -5.01
N PRO A 26 -1.66 -6.43 -3.70
CA PRO A 26 -2.65 -6.17 -2.66
C PRO A 26 -3.33 -4.81 -2.87
N LYS A 27 -4.67 -4.80 -2.81
CA LYS A 27 -5.47 -3.59 -3.06
C LYS A 27 -5.28 -2.50 -2.00
N ASP A 28 -4.85 -2.89 -0.80
CA ASP A 28 -4.57 -2.01 0.32
C ASP A 28 -3.17 -1.37 0.25
N GLY A 29 -2.39 -1.66 -0.80
CA GLY A 29 -1.03 -1.12 -0.98
C GLY A 29 -0.03 -1.59 0.07
N GLY A 30 -0.24 -2.76 0.70
CA GLY A 30 0.67 -3.34 1.68
C GLY A 30 0.55 -2.77 3.10
N VAL A 31 -0.49 -1.98 3.37
CA VAL A 31 -0.77 -1.40 4.69
C VAL A 31 -1.06 -2.46 5.75
N SER A 32 -1.73 -3.56 5.40
CA SER A 32 -1.96 -4.69 6.32
C SER A 32 -0.68 -5.24 6.95
N GLY A 33 0.42 -5.30 6.19
CA GLY A 33 1.72 -5.74 6.71
C GLY A 33 2.35 -4.76 7.70
N VAL A 34 1.92 -3.48 7.68
CA VAL A 34 2.31 -2.48 8.68
C VAL A 34 1.43 -2.61 9.93
N GLU A 35 0.12 -2.83 9.77
CA GLU A 35 -0.84 -3.04 10.86
C GLU A 35 -0.44 -4.24 11.74
N GLU A 36 0.09 -5.31 11.15
CA GLU A 36 0.60 -6.48 11.88
C GLU A 36 1.77 -6.10 12.82
N ILE A 37 2.75 -5.33 12.33
CA ILE A 37 3.91 -4.88 13.13
C ILE A 37 3.49 -3.88 14.23
N TYR A 38 2.53 -3.04 13.88
CA TYR A 38 1.99 -1.98 14.73
C TYR A 38 1.15 -2.55 15.89
N SER A 39 0.25 -3.49 15.61
CA SER A 39 -0.73 -4.01 16.59
C SER A 39 -0.08 -4.76 17.75
N GLU A 40 1.13 -5.28 17.55
CA GLU A 40 1.95 -5.89 18.61
C GLU A 40 2.47 -4.85 19.64
N ARG A 41 2.59 -3.57 19.24
CA ARG A 41 3.34 -2.54 20.00
C ARG A 41 2.49 -1.42 20.58
N LEU A 42 1.28 -1.19 20.08
CA LEU A 42 0.40 -0.11 20.53
C LEU A 42 -0.96 -0.65 21.00
N GLU A 43 -1.36 -0.22 22.20
CA GLU A 43 -2.71 -0.40 22.71
C GLU A 43 -3.67 0.61 22.06
N GLY A 44 -4.01 0.37 20.80
CA GLY A 44 -4.94 1.22 20.05
C GLY A 44 -5.23 0.65 18.67
N GLU A 45 -6.50 0.56 18.31
CA GLU A 45 -6.92 0.12 16.98
C GLU A 45 -7.12 1.35 16.09
N PHE A 46 -6.03 1.87 15.50
CA PHE A 46 -6.14 2.97 14.53
C PHE A 46 -6.35 2.42 13.13
N ARG A 47 -7.24 3.06 12.36
CA ARG A 47 -7.40 2.73 10.94
C ARG A 47 -6.35 3.46 10.13
N LEU A 48 -5.40 2.73 9.54
CA LEU A 48 -4.35 3.35 8.73
C LEU A 48 -4.92 3.83 7.37
N PRO A 49 -4.50 5.02 6.88
CA PRO A 49 -4.86 5.49 5.55
C PRO A 49 -4.38 4.55 4.43
N ARG A 50 -5.27 4.22 3.49
CA ARG A 50 -4.94 3.37 2.34
C ARG A 50 -4.73 4.20 1.06
N PRO A 51 -3.83 3.78 0.15
CA PRO A 51 -3.70 4.38 -1.17
C PRO A 51 -5.01 4.27 -1.96
N GLY A 52 -5.35 5.30 -2.73
CA GLY A 52 -6.57 5.32 -3.57
C GLY A 52 -7.89 5.50 -2.81
N GLU A 53 -7.90 5.36 -1.48
CA GLU A 53 -9.08 5.60 -0.63
C GLU A 53 -9.05 7.02 -0.03
N SER A 54 -10.22 7.52 0.39
CA SER A 54 -10.29 8.70 1.26
C SER A 54 -9.64 8.41 2.62
N LEU A 55 -9.30 9.45 3.37
CA LEU A 55 -8.80 9.28 4.74
C LEU A 55 -9.84 8.53 5.60
N PRO A 56 -9.39 7.63 6.49
CA PRO A 56 -10.28 6.85 7.36
C PRO A 56 -11.23 7.68 8.20
N MET A 57 -10.78 8.86 8.65
CA MET A 57 -11.62 9.83 9.36
C MET A 57 -11.88 11.04 8.46
N SER A 58 -13.15 11.35 8.23
CA SER A 58 -13.56 12.49 7.39
C SER A 58 -13.41 13.81 8.14
N THR A 59 -13.40 14.93 7.40
CA THR A 59 -13.38 16.27 8.01
C THR A 59 -14.62 16.52 8.88
N ALA A 60 -15.77 15.95 8.53
CA ALA A 60 -17.00 16.04 9.32
C ALA A 60 -16.85 15.28 10.66
N ASP A 61 -16.25 14.09 10.65
CA ASP A 61 -15.99 13.31 11.87
C ASP A 61 -15.03 14.06 12.79
N VAL A 62 -13.93 14.61 12.24
CA VAL A 62 -12.98 15.45 12.99
C VAL A 62 -13.68 16.66 13.60
N SER A 63 -14.51 17.36 12.82
CA SER A 63 -15.25 18.53 13.32
C SER A 63 -16.21 18.20 14.46
N THR A 64 -16.78 16.99 14.45
CA THR A 64 -17.68 16.50 15.51
C THR A 64 -16.90 16.18 16.78
N LEU A 65 -15.74 15.54 16.67
CA LEU A 65 -14.87 15.25 17.81
C LEU A 65 -14.33 16.52 18.48
N LEU A 66 -14.01 17.54 17.69
CA LEU A 66 -13.49 18.82 18.18
C LEU A 66 -14.54 19.71 18.88
N GLN A 67 -15.82 19.30 18.91
CA GLN A 67 -16.85 20.01 19.69
C GLN A 67 -16.66 19.89 21.20
N ASN A 68 -15.96 18.83 21.64
CA ASN A 68 -15.65 18.58 23.04
C ASN A 68 -14.12 18.63 23.26
N PRO A 69 -13.65 18.83 24.50
CA PRO A 69 -12.23 18.69 24.81
C PRO A 69 -11.70 17.31 24.40
N LEU A 70 -10.64 17.28 23.59
CA LEU A 70 -10.05 16.05 23.09
C LEU A 70 -9.39 15.26 24.21
N SER A 71 -9.74 13.98 24.35
CA SER A 71 -8.94 13.05 25.14
C SER A 71 -7.62 12.74 24.43
N LEU A 72 -6.62 12.23 25.18
CA LEU A 72 -5.35 11.80 24.60
C LEU A 72 -5.55 10.75 23.50
N LYS A 73 -6.46 9.79 23.71
CA LYS A 73 -6.76 8.73 22.74
C LYS A 73 -7.42 9.29 21.48
N ASP A 74 -8.33 10.25 21.63
CA ASP A 74 -8.98 10.89 20.48
C ASP A 74 -7.98 11.76 19.68
N ALA A 75 -7.05 12.41 20.36
CA ALA A 75 -5.97 13.16 19.71
C ALA A 75 -5.08 12.24 18.86
N GLU A 76 -4.64 11.11 19.43
CA GLU A 76 -3.86 10.10 18.69
C GLU A 76 -4.63 9.58 17.49
N ARG A 77 -5.90 9.19 17.68
CA ARG A 77 -6.76 8.68 16.61
C ARG A 77 -6.94 9.69 15.48
N VAL A 78 -7.32 10.93 15.79
CA VAL A 78 -7.45 12.00 14.78
C VAL A 78 -6.12 12.20 14.06
N SER A 79 -5.00 12.21 14.79
CA SER A 79 -3.68 12.45 14.20
C SER A 79 -3.24 11.37 13.22
N VAL A 80 -3.66 10.11 13.40
CA VAL A 80 -3.29 8.99 12.51
C VAL A 80 -4.30 8.85 11.38
N GLU A 81 -5.60 8.88 11.69
CA GLU A 81 -6.68 8.57 10.75
C GLU A 81 -7.02 9.72 9.78
N SER A 82 -6.66 10.97 10.13
CA SER A 82 -6.98 12.14 9.30
C SER A 82 -5.76 12.85 8.69
N ASN A 83 -4.55 12.33 8.89
CA ASN A 83 -3.33 13.04 8.47
C ASN A 83 -2.80 12.57 7.09
N PRO A 84 -2.70 13.47 6.09
CA PRO A 84 -2.14 13.13 4.78
C PRO A 84 -0.67 12.71 4.82
N ILE A 85 0.12 13.20 5.77
CA ILE A 85 1.54 12.85 5.89
C ILE A 85 1.68 11.36 6.23
N VAL A 86 0.86 10.84 7.15
CA VAL A 86 0.82 9.40 7.48
C VAL A 86 0.48 8.58 6.23
N LYS A 87 -0.48 9.03 5.43
CA LYS A 87 -0.82 8.39 4.15
C LYS A 87 0.35 8.35 3.17
N VAL A 88 1.12 9.44 3.06
CA VAL A 88 2.30 9.50 2.19
C VAL A 88 3.40 8.55 2.68
N LYS A 89 3.62 8.47 4.00
CA LYS A 89 4.60 7.52 4.57
C LYS A 89 4.23 6.07 4.27
N LEU A 90 2.95 5.72 4.39
CA LEU A 90 2.43 4.39 4.07
C LEU A 90 2.49 4.07 2.57
N ALA A 91 2.36 5.06 1.69
CA ALA A 91 2.44 4.85 0.24
C ALA A 91 3.79 4.28 -0.22
N ASN A 92 4.88 4.53 0.51
CA ASN A 92 6.20 3.95 0.21
C ASN A 92 6.21 2.41 0.34
N VAL A 93 5.38 1.86 1.22
CA VAL A 93 5.23 0.39 1.34
C VAL A 93 4.60 -0.18 0.07
N GLY A 94 3.60 0.52 -0.49
CA GLY A 94 2.98 0.11 -1.75
C GLY A 94 3.94 0.11 -2.93
N ILE A 95 4.91 1.04 -2.96
CA ILE A 95 5.98 1.04 -3.97
C ILE A 95 6.86 -0.21 -3.81
N ALA A 96 7.33 -0.50 -2.58
CA ALA A 96 8.15 -1.68 -2.33
C ALA A 96 7.39 -3.00 -2.60
N GLU A 97 6.07 -3.03 -2.36
CA GLU A 97 5.22 -4.18 -2.68
C GLU A 97 5.11 -4.38 -4.20
N ALA A 98 4.99 -3.29 -4.95
CA ALA A 98 4.99 -3.33 -6.41
C ALA A 98 6.33 -3.82 -6.96
N ASP A 99 7.46 -3.37 -6.40
CA ASP A 99 8.80 -3.85 -6.77
C ASP A 99 8.98 -5.33 -6.47
N TYR A 100 8.53 -5.80 -5.30
CA TYR A 100 8.52 -7.21 -4.94
C TYR A 100 7.65 -8.06 -5.87
N ALA A 101 6.44 -7.58 -6.20
CA ALA A 101 5.55 -8.24 -7.14
C ALA A 101 6.17 -8.31 -8.55
N GLN A 102 6.84 -7.24 -8.99
CA GLN A 102 7.51 -7.17 -10.29
C GLN A 102 8.73 -8.08 -10.35
N ALA A 103 9.53 -8.17 -9.29
CA ALA A 103 10.68 -9.07 -9.21
C ALA A 103 10.29 -10.56 -9.23
N GLY A 104 9.03 -10.87 -8.92
CA GLY A 104 8.45 -12.21 -9.05
C GLY A 104 7.91 -12.53 -10.44
N ARG A 105 8.06 -11.64 -11.42
CA ARG A 105 7.54 -11.79 -12.79
C ARG A 105 8.68 -11.87 -13.79
N MET A 106 8.42 -12.56 -14.90
CA MET A 106 9.28 -12.51 -16.07
C MET A 106 9.30 -11.08 -16.59
N GLU A 107 10.48 -10.59 -16.97
CA GLU A 107 10.58 -9.29 -17.63
C GLU A 107 9.75 -9.29 -18.92
N ASN A 108 9.13 -8.15 -19.21
CA ASN A 108 8.28 -8.00 -20.38
C ASN A 108 9.13 -8.16 -21.65
N PRO A 109 8.79 -9.05 -22.59
CA PRO A 109 9.57 -9.22 -23.80
C PRO A 109 9.60 -7.92 -24.62
N GLY A 110 10.77 -7.63 -25.21
CA GLY A 110 10.93 -6.49 -26.10
C GLY A 110 10.33 -6.79 -27.46
N LEU A 111 9.28 -6.07 -27.85
CA LEU A 111 8.73 -6.11 -29.20
C LEU A 111 9.30 -4.94 -30.00
N SER A 112 10.04 -5.21 -31.07
CA SER A 112 10.44 -4.20 -32.04
C SER A 112 9.71 -4.41 -33.35
N TYR A 113 9.31 -3.31 -33.98
CA TYR A 113 8.74 -3.28 -35.32
C TYR A 113 9.50 -2.23 -36.10
N GLU A 114 10.09 -2.64 -37.22
CA GLU A 114 10.83 -1.75 -38.10
C GLU A 114 10.25 -1.86 -39.51
N ARG A 115 10.26 -0.75 -40.23
CA ARG A 115 9.77 -0.68 -41.61
C ARG A 115 10.73 0.16 -42.43
N PHE A 116 11.39 -0.47 -43.40
CA PHE A 116 12.39 0.18 -44.25
C PHE A 116 11.81 0.62 -45.60
N SER A 117 10.75 -0.03 -46.09
CA SER A 117 10.02 0.35 -47.31
C SER A 117 8.55 -0.04 -47.23
N ALA A 118 7.77 0.28 -48.26
CA ALA A 118 6.37 -0.16 -48.36
C ALA A 118 6.25 -1.69 -48.26
N GLU A 119 7.21 -2.42 -48.79
CA GLU A 119 7.25 -3.90 -48.85
C GLU A 119 8.22 -4.53 -47.84
N ASP A 120 9.05 -3.73 -47.16
CA ASP A 120 10.08 -4.23 -46.23
C ASP A 120 9.75 -3.84 -44.80
N ASN A 121 9.36 -4.82 -44.00
CA ASN A 121 9.14 -4.69 -42.56
C ASN A 121 9.76 -5.88 -41.81
N SER A 122 10.22 -5.61 -40.60
CA SER A 122 10.71 -6.61 -39.65
C SER A 122 9.96 -6.46 -38.33
N THR A 123 9.66 -7.58 -37.70
CA THR A 123 9.15 -7.62 -36.33
C THR A 123 10.06 -8.55 -35.56
N SER A 124 10.63 -8.08 -34.46
CA SER A 124 11.47 -8.89 -33.59
C SER A 124 10.90 -8.95 -32.18
N LEU A 125 11.12 -10.09 -31.52
CA LEU A 125 10.69 -10.35 -30.15
C LEU A 125 11.88 -10.86 -29.35
N LEU A 126 12.25 -10.15 -28.28
CA LEU A 126 13.38 -10.49 -27.43
C LEU A 126 12.91 -10.92 -26.04
N PHE A 127 13.41 -12.06 -25.56
CA PHE A 127 13.13 -12.60 -24.23
C PHE A 127 14.36 -12.51 -23.32
N ASP A 128 14.17 -12.09 -22.08
CA ASP A 128 15.23 -12.09 -21.07
C ASP A 128 15.29 -13.43 -20.33
N ILE A 129 16.14 -14.33 -20.84
CA ILE A 129 16.43 -15.62 -20.18
C ILE A 129 17.32 -15.42 -18.94
N GLY A 130 18.21 -14.43 -18.95
CA GLY A 130 19.10 -14.14 -17.82
C GLY A 130 18.32 -13.71 -16.59
N GLY A 131 17.38 -12.78 -16.76
CA GLY A 131 16.47 -12.36 -15.70
C GLY A 131 15.53 -13.46 -15.22
N LEU A 132 15.13 -14.40 -16.10
CA LEU A 132 14.36 -15.58 -15.68
C LEU A 132 15.16 -16.47 -14.73
N VAL A 133 16.44 -16.74 -15.03
CA VAL A 133 17.33 -17.54 -14.17
C VAL A 133 17.62 -16.83 -12.84
N LEU A 134 17.79 -15.50 -12.88
CA LEU A 134 18.09 -14.69 -11.69
C LEU A 134 16.85 -14.24 -10.91
N MET A 135 15.64 -14.50 -11.40
CA MET A 135 14.37 -14.12 -10.78
C MET A 135 14.26 -14.51 -9.29
N PRO A 136 14.56 -15.75 -8.85
CA PRO A 136 14.45 -16.10 -7.43
C PRO A 136 15.41 -15.28 -6.55
N LEU A 137 16.55 -14.85 -7.08
CA LEU A 137 17.49 -13.98 -6.36
C LEU A 137 16.95 -12.55 -6.28
N LYS A 138 16.48 -11.98 -7.41
CA LYS A 138 15.83 -10.66 -7.44
C LYS A 138 14.65 -10.61 -6.46
N ARG A 139 13.79 -11.62 -6.47
CA ARG A 139 12.64 -11.74 -5.56
C ARG A 139 13.05 -11.77 -4.07
N LYS A 140 14.12 -12.49 -3.71
CA LYS A 140 14.63 -12.51 -2.33
C LYS A 140 15.15 -11.14 -1.88
N MET A 141 15.80 -10.40 -2.78
CA MET A 141 16.28 -9.05 -2.48
C MET A 141 15.12 -8.07 -2.27
N GLU A 142 14.12 -8.10 -3.14
CA GLU A 142 12.94 -7.24 -2.98
C GLU A 142 12.08 -7.61 -1.76
N ALA A 143 12.01 -8.89 -1.38
CA ALA A 143 11.35 -9.30 -0.14
C ALA A 143 11.96 -8.60 1.09
N ARG A 144 13.30 -8.52 1.16
CA ARG A 144 13.99 -7.82 2.24
C ARG A 144 13.79 -6.30 2.20
N ARG A 145 13.72 -5.71 0.99
CA ARG A 145 13.43 -4.28 0.82
C ARG A 145 12.01 -3.96 1.28
N LEU A 146 11.05 -4.81 0.95
CA LEU A 146 9.67 -4.71 1.40
C LEU A 146 9.55 -4.84 2.92
N GLU A 147 10.20 -5.83 3.54
CA GLU A 147 10.26 -5.94 5.01
C GLU A 147 10.82 -4.64 5.64
N SER A 148 11.94 -4.12 5.11
CA SER A 148 12.52 -2.86 5.58
C SER A 148 11.57 -1.67 5.44
N ALA A 149 10.84 -1.58 4.32
CA ALA A 149 9.85 -0.52 4.09
C ALA A 149 8.70 -0.60 5.10
N ARG A 150 8.19 -1.80 5.40
CA ARG A 150 7.14 -2.02 6.40
C ARG A 150 7.58 -1.59 7.80
N TYR A 151 8.79 -1.98 8.22
CA TYR A 151 9.33 -1.54 9.51
C TYR A 151 9.52 -0.03 9.59
N LYS A 152 10.04 0.61 8.53
CA LYS A 152 10.19 2.07 8.49
C LYS A 152 8.84 2.77 8.59
N ALA A 153 7.83 2.30 7.86
CA ALA A 153 6.48 2.86 7.92
C ALA A 153 5.84 2.68 9.31
N ALA A 154 6.02 1.51 9.94
CA ALA A 154 5.57 1.28 11.31
C ALA A 154 6.24 2.25 12.30
N MET A 155 7.56 2.47 12.18
CA MET A 155 8.29 3.43 13.01
C MET A 155 7.81 4.86 12.79
N ASP A 156 7.57 5.28 11.54
CA ASP A 156 7.03 6.60 11.23
C ASP A 156 5.65 6.82 11.88
N VAL A 157 4.78 5.79 11.89
CA VAL A 157 3.47 5.85 12.58
C VAL A 157 3.65 5.95 14.10
N LEU A 158 4.53 5.12 14.67
CA LEU A 158 4.82 5.13 16.11
C LEU A 158 5.38 6.47 16.58
N GLU A 159 6.32 7.04 15.83
CA GLU A 159 6.89 8.35 16.11
C GLU A 159 5.83 9.45 16.02
N HIS A 160 4.94 9.37 15.02
CA HIS A 160 3.84 10.31 14.87
C HIS A 160 2.88 10.26 16.07
N VAL A 161 2.49 9.07 16.53
CA VAL A 161 1.67 8.89 17.73
C VAL A 161 2.38 9.44 18.98
N ALA A 162 3.67 9.16 19.15
CA ALA A 162 4.45 9.67 20.27
C ALA A 162 4.57 11.21 20.26
N SER A 163 4.75 11.80 19.08
CA SER A 163 4.75 13.26 18.89
C SER A 163 3.40 13.88 19.27
N THR A 164 2.30 13.27 18.84
CA THR A 164 0.93 13.70 19.21
C THR A 164 0.72 13.63 20.73
N ARG A 165 1.17 12.56 21.39
CA ARG A 165 1.08 12.43 22.85
C ARG A 165 1.78 13.59 23.56
N LYS A 166 3.01 13.88 23.15
CA LYS A 166 3.80 14.99 23.71
C LYS A 166 3.11 16.33 23.50
N ALA A 167 2.61 16.59 22.28
CA ALA A 167 1.92 17.83 21.95
C ALA A 167 0.64 18.01 22.79
N TRP A 168 -0.16 16.96 22.97
CA TRP A 168 -1.36 17.02 23.80
C TRP A 168 -1.04 17.32 25.27
N ILE A 169 -0.03 16.64 25.84
CA ILE A 169 0.38 16.87 27.24
C ILE A 169 0.83 18.33 27.43
N ASN A 170 1.63 18.86 26.50
CA ASN A 170 2.08 20.24 26.57
C ASN A 170 0.90 21.23 26.51
N ALA A 171 -0.05 21.02 25.60
CA ALA A 171 -1.23 21.88 25.48
C ALA A 171 -2.10 21.86 26.75
N VAL A 172 -2.25 20.70 27.39
CA VAL A 172 -2.99 20.57 28.66
C VAL A 172 -2.24 21.28 29.79
N ALA A 173 -0.91 21.14 29.87
CA ALA A 173 -0.08 21.79 30.87
C ALA A 173 -0.15 23.33 30.74
N GLU A 174 -0.04 23.88 29.53
CA GLU A 174 -0.17 25.31 29.27
C GLU A 174 -1.55 25.84 29.70
N LYS A 175 -2.62 25.11 29.36
CA LYS A 175 -3.98 25.47 29.78
C LYS A 175 -4.15 25.48 31.31
N GLN A 176 -3.52 24.54 32.00
CA GLN A 176 -3.54 24.52 33.47
C GLN A 176 -2.74 25.67 34.07
N GLN A 177 -1.59 26.00 33.47
CA GLN A 177 -0.77 27.13 33.90
C GLN A 177 -1.51 28.46 33.73
N THR A 178 -2.19 28.70 32.60
CA THR A 178 -2.98 29.94 32.41
C THR A 178 -4.12 30.03 33.41
N ALA A 179 -4.83 28.92 33.66
CA ALA A 179 -5.92 28.89 34.62
C ALA A 179 -5.48 29.14 36.08
N LEU A 180 -4.22 28.84 36.42
CA LEU A 180 -3.64 29.16 37.72
C LEU A 180 -3.21 30.62 37.83
N LEU A 181 -2.74 31.23 36.73
CA LEU A 181 -2.33 32.64 36.69
C LEU A 181 -3.52 33.61 36.69
N GLU A 182 -4.68 33.17 36.24
CA GLU A 182 -5.93 33.94 36.25
C GLU A 182 -6.69 33.92 37.59
N ARG A 183 -6.20 33.15 38.58
CA ARG A 183 -6.74 33.10 39.94
C ARG A 183 -5.95 33.98 40.89
#